data_AF-A0A524HBM6-F1
#
_entry.id   AF-A0A524HBM6-F1
#
_cell.length_a   1.000
_cell.length_b   1.000
_cell.length_c   1.000
_cell.angle_alpha   90.00
_cell.angle_beta   90.00
_cell.angle_gamma   90.00
#
_symmetry.space_group_name_H-M   'P 1'
#
loop_
_entity.id
_entity.type
_entity.pdbx_description
1 polymer ?
#
loop_
_entity_poly.entity_id
_entity_poly.type
_entity_poly.pdbx_seq_one_letter_code
_entity_poly.pdbx_strand_id
1 'polypeptide(L)'
;MQATSDPSLTVPAAPVASSTLLRRFGDWAARVNLERKLAIALLVGTVASGTVTFSAMTGHFPVVVDPWSLLLLLNLDLVLLLCLSAVVARRLVILWAAHKKGLAGARLHVRLAALFSVVAVTPTIVVATFSIVLFNFGLQGWFSERVRTAVEESFAVAQAYLEEHRQTIGADALAVAQEFNREGVSLALNPERFNQILANQAGLRALTEAVVFDSAGRVFGRAGFSLLLEFDPQIPDWAMQRAQGGEIVILTADTDDRVRALLRLDSFNNAFLYVGRLIDPRVLGHIDKTANAVTLYEELEGKRSDLQLTFALIFVVVALMLLLAAIWVGLAFANQLSRPIGRVIAAAQRVGAG
;
A
#
# COMPACT_ATOMS: atom_id res chain seq x y z
N MET A 1 -9.87 60.69 -84.62
CA MET A 1 -9.31 59.51 -83.95
C MET A 1 -9.44 59.77 -82.45
N GLN A 2 -10.48 59.24 -81.77
CA GLN A 2 -10.44 57.97 -81.01
C GLN A 2 -9.29 57.97 -79.98
N ALA A 3 -9.45 57.73 -78.68
CA ALA A 3 -10.52 57.11 -77.87
C ALA A 3 -10.33 57.58 -76.40
N THR A 4 -11.35 58.13 -75.74
CA THR A 4 -12.13 57.52 -74.63
C THR A 4 -11.36 56.64 -73.64
N SER A 5 -11.23 57.09 -72.39
CA SER A 5 -11.44 56.26 -71.19
C SER A 5 -11.56 57.15 -69.93
N ASP A 6 -12.79 57.27 -69.45
CA ASP A 6 -13.17 57.75 -68.11
C ASP A 6 -13.21 56.54 -67.14
N PRO A 7 -13.59 56.67 -65.85
CA PRO A 7 -12.76 56.44 -64.69
C PRO A 7 -13.21 55.18 -63.92
N SER A 8 -12.75 55.03 -62.67
CA SER A 8 -13.18 54.06 -61.64
C SER A 8 -12.22 52.88 -61.42
N LEU A 9 -11.72 52.81 -60.19
CA LEU A 9 -11.69 51.63 -59.31
C LEU A 9 -11.05 52.05 -57.98
N THR A 10 -11.75 52.85 -57.19
CA THR A 10 -11.50 52.93 -55.74
C THR A 10 -12.02 51.65 -55.12
N VAL A 11 -11.11 50.75 -54.78
CA VAL A 11 -11.39 49.53 -54.01
C VAL A 11 -11.98 49.95 -52.65
N PRO A 12 -13.19 49.52 -52.27
CA PRO A 12 -13.69 49.76 -50.92
C PRO A 12 -12.96 48.84 -49.95
N ALA A 13 -12.34 49.43 -48.91
CA ALA A 13 -11.78 48.67 -47.80
C ALA A 13 -12.89 47.88 -47.11
N ALA A 14 -12.75 46.55 -47.06
CA ALA A 14 -13.67 45.68 -46.35
C ALA A 14 -13.68 45.99 -44.84
N PRO A 15 -14.85 46.04 -44.19
CA PRO A 15 -14.91 46.22 -42.74
C PRO A 15 -14.39 44.96 -42.02
N VAL A 16 -13.46 45.16 -41.08
CA VAL A 16 -12.88 44.12 -40.21
C VAL A 16 -13.97 43.58 -39.25
N ALA A 17 -14.72 42.58 -39.69
CA ALA A 17 -15.87 42.00 -38.99
C ALA A 17 -15.51 41.04 -37.82
N SER A 18 -14.24 40.80 -37.54
CA SER A 18 -13.79 39.84 -36.51
C SER A 18 -13.88 40.38 -35.08
N SER A 19 -13.87 41.71 -34.88
CA SER A 19 -13.93 42.32 -33.53
C SER A 19 -15.35 42.34 -32.93
N THR A 20 -16.38 42.20 -33.77
CA THR A 20 -17.79 42.29 -33.35
C THR A 20 -18.35 40.98 -32.83
N LEU A 21 -17.89 39.82 -33.30
CA LEU A 21 -18.37 38.50 -32.83
C LEU A 21 -17.83 38.16 -31.43
N LEU A 22 -16.54 38.40 -31.18
CA LEU A 22 -15.92 38.21 -29.85
C LEU A 22 -16.53 39.13 -28.78
N ARG A 23 -16.86 40.38 -29.14
CA ARG A 23 -17.56 41.32 -28.25
C ARG A 23 -19.02 40.90 -27.99
N ARG A 24 -19.75 40.49 -29.04
CA ARG A 24 -21.12 39.98 -28.90
C ARG A 24 -21.19 38.69 -28.07
N PHE A 25 -20.18 37.81 -28.18
CA PHE A 25 -20.07 36.61 -27.35
C PHE A 25 -19.78 36.96 -25.88
N GLY A 26 -18.91 37.95 -25.63
CA GLY A 26 -18.66 38.49 -24.29
C GLY A 26 -19.90 39.12 -23.66
N ASP A 27 -20.66 39.91 -24.42
CA ASP A 27 -21.88 40.59 -23.95
C ASP A 27 -23.07 39.62 -23.80
N TRP A 28 -23.08 38.51 -24.54
CA TRP A 28 -24.05 37.42 -24.37
C TRP A 28 -23.68 36.53 -23.17
N ALA A 29 -22.40 36.19 -22.99
CA ALA A 29 -21.91 35.44 -21.83
C ALA A 29 -22.10 36.19 -20.50
N ALA A 30 -21.97 37.52 -20.51
CA ALA A 30 -22.25 38.39 -19.37
C ALA A 30 -23.75 38.45 -19.02
N ARG A 31 -24.65 38.32 -20.02
CA ARG A 31 -26.11 38.35 -19.83
C ARG A 31 -26.68 37.04 -19.24
N VAL A 32 -26.00 35.90 -19.40
CA VAL A 32 -26.54 34.57 -19.00
C VAL A 32 -25.92 34.01 -17.70
N ASN A 33 -25.09 34.77 -16.96
CA ASN A 33 -24.31 34.26 -15.80
C ASN A 33 -23.45 33.02 -16.15
N LEU A 34 -23.02 32.88 -17.42
CA LEU A 34 -22.32 31.68 -17.91
C LEU A 34 -21.03 31.42 -17.12
N GLU A 35 -20.31 32.49 -16.73
CA GLU A 35 -19.10 32.42 -15.91
C GLU A 35 -19.36 31.77 -14.53
N ARG A 36 -20.53 32.03 -13.92
CA ARG A 36 -20.89 31.41 -12.63
C ARG A 36 -21.20 29.93 -12.80
N LYS A 37 -21.95 29.56 -13.86
CA LYS A 37 -22.30 28.16 -14.14
C LYS A 37 -21.08 27.32 -14.50
N LEU A 38 -20.18 27.84 -15.35
CA LEU A 38 -18.91 27.20 -15.69
C LEU A 38 -18.02 26.99 -14.46
N ALA A 39 -17.91 27.99 -13.59
CA ALA A 39 -17.09 27.84 -12.40
C ALA A 39 -17.66 26.82 -11.40
N ILE A 40 -18.99 26.73 -11.25
CA ILE A 40 -19.63 25.67 -10.45
C ILE A 40 -19.38 24.29 -11.08
N ALA A 41 -19.54 24.17 -12.40
CA ALA A 41 -19.30 22.92 -13.12
C ALA A 41 -17.83 22.46 -12.99
N LEU A 42 -16.88 23.40 -13.11
CA LEU A 42 -15.46 23.13 -12.88
C LEU A 42 -15.20 22.68 -11.44
N LEU A 43 -15.79 23.35 -10.45
CA LEU A 43 -15.60 23.01 -9.03
C LEU A 43 -16.15 21.61 -8.72
N VAL A 44 -17.36 21.30 -9.17
CA VAL A 44 -17.95 19.96 -9.04
C VAL A 44 -17.13 18.91 -9.77
N GLY A 45 -16.69 19.20 -11.01
CA GLY A 45 -15.84 18.31 -11.79
C GLY A 45 -14.48 18.05 -11.13
N THR A 46 -13.87 19.09 -10.54
CA THR A 46 -12.58 19.02 -9.82
C THR A 46 -12.71 18.13 -8.59
N VAL A 47 -13.75 18.33 -7.77
CA VAL A 47 -14.00 17.50 -6.57
C VAL A 47 -14.34 16.06 -6.94
N ALA A 48 -15.19 15.85 -7.95
CA ALA A 48 -15.55 14.52 -8.41
C ALA A 48 -14.34 13.77 -8.98
N SER A 49 -13.57 14.42 -9.87
CA SER A 49 -12.35 13.86 -10.45
C SER A 49 -11.32 13.50 -9.38
N GLY A 50 -11.02 14.43 -8.45
CA GLY A 50 -10.10 14.15 -7.35
C GLY A 50 -10.56 13.01 -6.42
N THR A 51 -11.87 12.87 -6.20
CA THR A 51 -12.43 11.73 -5.44
C THR A 51 -12.21 10.41 -6.19
N VAL A 52 -12.46 10.39 -7.50
CA VAL A 52 -12.24 9.20 -8.34
C VAL A 52 -10.75 8.84 -8.36
N THR A 53 -9.85 9.81 -8.53
CA THR A 53 -8.39 9.59 -8.51
C THR A 53 -7.93 9.03 -7.16
N PHE A 54 -8.40 9.58 -6.04
CA PHE A 54 -8.08 9.05 -4.71
C PHE A 54 -8.55 7.61 -4.52
N SER A 55 -9.80 7.31 -4.88
CA SER A 55 -10.34 5.95 -4.81
C SER A 55 -9.61 4.97 -5.73
N ALA A 56 -9.16 5.42 -6.90
CA ALA A 56 -8.36 4.63 -7.83
C ALA A 56 -6.96 4.32 -7.27
N MET A 57 -6.29 5.30 -6.65
CA MET A 57 -4.97 5.11 -6.04
C MET A 57 -5.01 4.23 -4.78
N THR A 58 -6.13 4.23 -4.05
CA THR A 58 -6.31 3.41 -2.84
C THR A 58 -6.83 2.00 -3.11
N GLY A 59 -6.98 1.60 -4.38
CA GLY A 59 -7.35 0.22 -4.77
C GLY A 59 -8.79 -0.18 -4.41
N HIS A 60 -9.67 0.78 -4.06
CA HIS A 60 -11.07 0.48 -3.72
C HIS A 60 -11.97 0.22 -4.93
N PHE A 61 -11.46 0.37 -6.16
CA PHE A 61 -12.16 -0.01 -7.38
C PHE A 61 -11.70 -1.40 -7.88
N PRO A 62 -12.64 -2.29 -8.29
CA PRO A 62 -12.31 -3.61 -8.85
C PRO A 62 -11.69 -3.57 -10.25
N VAL A 63 -11.62 -2.38 -10.87
CA VAL A 63 -10.90 -2.19 -12.14
C VAL A 63 -9.43 -2.02 -11.79
N VAL A 64 -8.60 -2.97 -12.22
CA VAL A 64 -7.14 -2.83 -12.22
C VAL A 64 -6.83 -1.52 -12.95
N VAL A 65 -6.49 -0.48 -12.19
CA VAL A 65 -6.23 0.83 -12.77
C VAL A 65 -4.86 0.74 -13.42
N ASP A 66 -4.83 0.51 -14.74
CA ASP A 66 -3.58 0.53 -15.50
C ASP A 66 -2.80 1.81 -15.16
N PRO A 67 -1.46 1.76 -15.05
CA PRO A 67 -0.64 2.94 -14.78
C PRO A 67 -0.94 4.12 -15.72
N TRP A 68 -1.33 3.82 -16.97
CA TRP A 68 -1.77 4.80 -17.95
C TRP A 68 -3.06 5.52 -17.56
N SER A 69 -4.06 4.78 -17.06
CA SER A 69 -5.33 5.34 -16.61
C SER A 69 -5.12 6.26 -15.40
N LEU A 70 -4.27 5.86 -14.44
CA LEU A 70 -3.91 6.73 -13.31
C LEU A 70 -3.22 8.03 -13.76
N LEU A 71 -2.27 7.95 -14.70
CA LEU A 71 -1.62 9.14 -15.27
C LEU A 71 -2.61 10.06 -15.97
N LEU A 72 -3.62 9.51 -16.65
CA LEU A 72 -4.64 10.27 -17.35
C LEU A 72 -5.58 10.99 -16.38
N LEU A 73 -6.01 10.32 -15.30
CA LEU A 73 -6.76 10.95 -14.21
C LEU A 73 -5.98 12.07 -13.54
N LEU A 74 -4.69 11.84 -13.25
CA LEU A 74 -3.84 12.85 -12.63
C LEU A 74 -3.64 14.08 -13.52
N ASN A 75 -3.47 13.87 -14.84
CA ASN A 75 -3.41 14.98 -15.80
C ASN A 75 -4.74 15.73 -15.90
N LEU A 76 -5.87 15.02 -15.86
CA LEU A 76 -7.19 15.64 -15.85
C LEU A 76 -7.37 16.52 -14.60
N ASP A 77 -7.00 16.01 -13.42
CA ASP A 77 -7.01 16.76 -12.16
C ASP A 77 -6.13 18.01 -12.25
N LEU A 78 -4.93 17.89 -12.82
CA LEU A 78 -4.02 19.02 -13.02
C LEU A 78 -4.64 20.09 -13.90
N VAL A 79 -5.25 19.72 -15.04
CA VAL A 79 -5.90 20.65 -15.96
C VAL A 79 -7.10 21.33 -15.29
N LEU A 80 -7.92 20.58 -14.57
CA LEU A 80 -9.07 21.11 -13.83
C LEU A 80 -8.62 22.11 -12.76
N LEU A 81 -7.58 21.77 -12.00
CA LEU A 81 -6.99 22.63 -10.98
C LEU A 81 -6.42 23.92 -11.58
N LEU A 82 -5.70 23.84 -12.70
CA LEU A 82 -5.18 25.01 -13.41
C LEU A 82 -6.32 25.91 -13.93
N CYS A 83 -7.37 25.33 -14.51
CA CYS A 83 -8.55 26.07 -14.95
C CYS A 83 -9.25 26.78 -13.80
N LEU A 84 -9.48 26.07 -12.68
CA LEU A 84 -10.10 26.65 -11.48
C LEU A 84 -9.24 27.77 -10.90
N SER A 85 -7.92 27.54 -10.81
CA SER A 85 -6.95 28.53 -10.36
C SER A 85 -6.98 29.78 -11.23
N ALA A 86 -7.00 29.64 -12.56
CA ALA A 86 -7.10 30.78 -13.48
C ALA A 86 -8.40 31.59 -13.30
N VAL A 87 -9.53 30.93 -13.08
CA VAL A 87 -10.83 31.59 -12.81
C VAL A 87 -10.78 32.38 -11.49
N VAL A 88 -10.24 31.77 -10.43
CA VAL A 88 -10.10 32.40 -9.12
C VAL A 88 -9.12 33.57 -9.19
N ALA A 89 -7.95 33.38 -9.80
CA ALA A 89 -6.92 34.41 -9.97
C ALA A 89 -7.46 35.62 -10.75
N ARG A 90 -8.18 35.39 -11.86
CA ARG A 90 -8.81 36.47 -12.63
C ARG A 90 -9.76 37.30 -11.77
N ARG A 91 -10.58 36.66 -10.93
CA ARG A 91 -11.50 37.37 -10.02
C ARG A 91 -10.77 38.19 -8.96
N LEU A 92 -9.71 37.62 -8.37
CA LEU A 92 -8.83 38.34 -7.44
C LEU A 92 -8.22 39.58 -8.10
N VAL A 93 -7.69 39.46 -9.33
CA VAL A 93 -7.11 40.57 -10.08
C VAL A 93 -8.14 41.67 -10.36
N ILE A 94 -9.36 41.31 -10.77
CA ILE A 94 -10.45 42.28 -11.02
C ILE A 94 -10.83 43.03 -9.73
N LEU A 95 -10.97 42.31 -8.61
CA LEU A 95 -11.27 42.91 -7.31
C LEU A 95 -10.15 43.86 -6.86
N TRP A 96 -8.89 43.45 -7.04
CA TRP A 96 -7.73 44.26 -6.69
C TRP A 96 -7.60 45.51 -7.56
N ALA A 97 -7.84 45.39 -8.87
CA ALA A 97 -7.87 46.53 -9.79
C ALA A 97 -9.02 47.51 -9.49
N ALA A 98 -10.20 47.01 -9.09
CA ALA A 98 -11.34 47.85 -8.70
C ALA A 98 -11.05 48.64 -7.41
N HIS A 99 -10.31 48.06 -6.47
CA HIS A 99 -9.85 48.76 -5.27
C HIS A 99 -8.95 49.95 -5.63
N LYS A 100 -8.01 49.75 -6.56
CA LYS A 100 -7.03 50.76 -6.98
C LYS A 100 -7.67 51.97 -7.71
N LYS A 101 -8.85 51.79 -8.32
CA LYS A 101 -9.56 52.84 -9.09
C LYS A 101 -10.49 53.74 -8.24
N GLY A 102 -10.59 53.54 -6.93
CA GLY A 102 -11.26 54.49 -6.03
C GLY A 102 -12.79 54.64 -6.19
N LEU A 103 -13.47 53.71 -6.85
CA LEU A 103 -14.93 53.76 -7.05
C LEU A 103 -15.68 53.76 -5.70
N ALA A 104 -16.62 54.69 -5.52
CA ALA A 104 -17.47 54.78 -4.33
C ALA A 104 -18.23 53.45 -4.11
N GLY A 105 -18.02 52.80 -2.95
CA GLY A 105 -18.57 51.48 -2.61
C GLY A 105 -17.57 50.31 -2.70
N ALA A 106 -16.52 50.38 -3.54
CA ALA A 106 -15.58 49.27 -3.74
C ALA A 106 -14.78 48.88 -2.49
N ARG A 107 -14.53 49.82 -1.56
CA ARG A 107 -13.81 49.54 -0.30
C ARG A 107 -14.58 48.60 0.63
N LEU A 108 -15.90 48.72 0.70
CA LEU A 108 -16.73 47.86 1.54
C LEU A 108 -16.81 46.44 0.97
N HIS A 109 -16.99 46.32 -0.35
CA HIS A 109 -16.99 45.05 -1.07
C HIS A 109 -15.68 44.27 -0.87
N VAL A 110 -14.53 44.93 -1.01
CA VAL A 110 -13.21 44.29 -0.84
C VAL A 110 -12.98 43.88 0.61
N ARG A 111 -13.37 44.71 1.59
CA ARG A 111 -13.23 44.37 3.02
C ARG A 111 -14.07 43.14 3.40
N LEU A 112 -15.33 43.09 2.95
CA LEU A 112 -16.20 41.93 3.17
C LEU A 112 -15.67 40.68 2.47
N ALA A 113 -15.25 40.79 1.20
CA ALA A 113 -14.67 39.67 0.46
C ALA A 113 -13.39 39.13 1.12
N ALA A 114 -12.52 40.01 1.63
CA ALA A 114 -11.33 39.61 2.36
C ALA A 114 -11.67 38.86 3.66
N LEU A 115 -12.59 39.39 4.48
CA LEU A 115 -13.03 38.73 5.71
C LEU A 115 -13.63 37.35 5.45
N PHE A 116 -14.52 37.23 4.46
CA PHE A 116 -15.10 35.94 4.07
C PHE A 116 -14.03 34.97 3.51
N SER A 117 -13.05 35.48 2.78
CA SER A 117 -11.95 34.63 2.26
C SER A 117 -11.08 34.10 3.40
N VAL A 118 -10.71 34.93 4.38
CA VAL A 118 -9.92 34.48 5.54
C VAL A 118 -10.68 33.42 6.34
N VAL A 119 -11.96 33.66 6.62
CA VAL A 119 -12.82 32.70 7.35
C VAL A 119 -12.97 31.38 6.58
N ALA A 120 -13.01 31.41 5.25
CA ALA A 120 -13.13 30.21 4.42
C ALA A 120 -11.80 29.45 4.25
N VAL A 121 -10.67 30.16 4.10
CA VAL A 121 -9.35 29.58 3.82
C VAL A 121 -8.69 29.00 5.08
N THR A 122 -8.85 29.67 6.22
CA THR A 122 -8.16 29.30 7.47
C THR A 122 -8.46 27.85 7.89
N PRO A 123 -9.73 27.39 7.96
CA PRO A 123 -10.03 26.01 8.31
C PRO A 123 -9.44 25.00 7.33
N THR A 124 -9.44 25.31 6.03
CA THR A 124 -8.89 24.42 5.01
C THR A 124 -7.39 24.21 5.17
N ILE A 125 -6.63 25.27 5.45
CA ILE A 125 -5.18 25.17 5.69
C ILE A 125 -4.90 24.37 6.96
N VAL A 126 -5.64 24.62 8.04
CA VAL A 126 -5.48 23.89 9.30
C VAL A 126 -5.74 22.41 9.11
N VAL A 127 -6.85 22.04 8.45
CA VAL A 127 -7.20 20.65 8.18
C VAL A 127 -6.14 19.98 7.30
N ALA A 128 -5.73 20.62 6.20
CA ALA A 128 -4.70 20.08 5.31
C ALA A 128 -3.37 19.81 6.04
N THR A 129 -2.92 20.77 6.84
CA THR A 129 -1.68 20.65 7.61
C THR A 129 -1.78 19.52 8.63
N PHE A 130 -2.88 19.47 9.38
CA PHE A 130 -3.12 18.42 10.37
C PHE A 130 -3.20 17.04 9.72
N SER A 131 -3.85 16.90 8.56
CA SER A 131 -3.93 15.64 7.81
C SER A 131 -2.55 15.14 7.37
N ILE A 132 -1.70 16.01 6.81
CA ILE A 132 -0.34 15.63 6.39
C ILE A 132 0.49 15.17 7.59
N VAL A 133 0.43 15.91 8.70
CA VAL A 133 1.16 15.58 9.92
C VAL A 133 0.66 14.26 10.53
N LEU A 134 -0.65 14.10 10.65
CA LEU A 134 -1.27 12.88 11.19
C LEU A 134 -0.93 11.66 10.35
N PHE A 135 -0.97 11.79 9.02
CA PHE A 135 -0.60 10.71 8.11
C PHE A 135 0.87 10.31 8.26
N ASN A 136 1.78 11.28 8.36
CA ASN A 136 3.20 11.01 8.58
C ASN A 136 3.44 10.28 9.91
N PHE A 137 2.80 10.73 11.00
CA PHE A 137 2.87 10.02 12.28
C PHE A 137 2.26 8.62 12.22
N GLY A 138 1.16 8.45 11.49
CA GLY A 138 0.55 7.15 11.24
C GLY A 138 1.53 6.19 10.56
N LEU A 139 2.11 6.61 9.42
CA LEU A 139 3.12 5.81 8.71
C LEU A 139 4.32 5.48 9.60
N GLN A 140 4.84 6.45 10.36
CA GLN A 140 5.95 6.21 11.29
C GLN A 140 5.60 5.17 12.36
N GLY A 141 4.35 5.13 12.83
CA GLY A 141 3.88 4.13 13.78
C GLY A 141 3.92 2.71 13.21
N TRP A 142 3.37 2.54 11.99
CA TRP A 142 3.36 1.25 11.28
C TRP A 142 4.77 0.79 10.89
N PHE A 143 5.64 1.71 10.47
CA PHE A 143 7.03 1.44 10.09
C PHE A 143 8.03 1.88 11.16
N SER A 144 7.70 1.59 12.42
CA SER A 144 8.60 1.87 13.54
C SER A 144 9.49 0.68 13.83
N GLU A 145 10.68 0.94 14.39
CA GLU A 145 11.58 -0.09 14.89
C GLU A 145 10.86 -1.08 15.81
N ARG A 146 9.91 -0.61 16.62
CA ARG A 146 9.11 -1.47 17.50
C ARG A 146 8.29 -2.51 16.75
N VAL A 147 7.66 -2.13 15.64
CA VAL A 147 6.88 -3.05 14.81
C VAL A 147 7.82 -4.00 14.08
N ARG A 148 8.92 -3.47 13.51
CA ARG A 148 9.95 -4.27 12.86
C ARG A 148 10.50 -5.36 13.79
N THR A 149 11.00 -4.96 14.96
CA THR A 149 11.49 -5.89 15.98
C THR A 149 10.42 -6.89 16.38
N ALA A 150 9.16 -6.48 16.57
CA ALA A 150 8.10 -7.43 16.95
C ALA A 150 7.86 -8.51 15.87
N VAL A 151 7.90 -8.14 14.58
CA VAL A 151 7.71 -9.09 13.48
C VAL A 151 8.95 -9.98 13.29
N GLU A 152 10.16 -9.40 13.32
CA GLU A 152 11.43 -10.13 13.23
C GLU A 152 11.62 -11.10 14.41
N GLU A 153 11.39 -10.66 15.65
CA GLU A 153 11.49 -11.52 16.84
C GLU A 153 10.42 -12.62 16.84
N SER A 154 9.21 -12.35 16.33
CA SER A 154 8.20 -13.41 16.15
C SER A 154 8.70 -14.51 15.21
N PHE A 155 9.40 -14.13 14.14
CA PHE A 155 10.01 -15.09 13.22
C PHE A 155 11.20 -15.81 13.85
N ALA A 156 12.05 -15.09 14.59
CA ALA A 156 13.17 -15.67 15.31
C ALA A 156 12.73 -16.71 16.35
N VAL A 157 11.66 -16.45 17.11
CA VAL A 157 11.06 -17.41 18.06
C VAL A 157 10.54 -18.65 17.33
N ALA A 158 9.87 -18.46 16.18
CA ALA A 158 9.37 -19.57 15.37
C ALA A 158 10.52 -20.45 14.83
N GLN A 159 11.62 -19.84 14.39
CA GLN A 159 12.83 -20.56 14.01
C GLN A 159 13.50 -21.26 15.19
N ALA A 160 13.59 -20.61 16.34
CA ALA A 160 14.19 -21.18 17.55
C ALA A 160 13.45 -22.44 18.00
N TYR A 161 12.12 -22.48 17.89
CA TYR A 161 11.33 -23.67 18.17
C TYR A 161 11.67 -24.85 17.25
N LEU A 162 11.87 -24.59 15.95
CA LEU A 162 12.26 -25.61 14.99
C LEU A 162 13.69 -26.12 15.27
N GLU A 163 14.59 -25.21 15.61
CA GLU A 163 15.97 -25.54 15.98
C GLU A 163 16.02 -26.36 17.28
N GLU A 164 15.20 -26.04 18.28
CA GLU A 164 15.05 -26.85 19.49
C GLU A 164 14.59 -28.28 19.16
N HIS A 165 13.67 -28.45 18.21
CA HIS A 165 13.25 -29.78 17.75
C HIS A 165 14.39 -30.53 17.07
N ARG A 166 15.22 -29.85 16.26
CA ARG A 166 16.42 -30.41 15.61
C ARG A 166 17.47 -30.86 16.61
N GLN A 167 17.72 -30.09 17.66
CA GLN A 167 18.68 -30.44 18.70
C GLN A 167 18.17 -31.58 19.58
N THR A 168 16.88 -31.53 19.95
CA THR A 168 16.26 -32.53 20.83
C THR A 168 16.22 -33.91 20.17
N ILE A 169 15.85 -34.00 18.88
CA ILE A 169 15.79 -35.30 18.21
C ILE A 169 17.17 -35.96 18.06
N GLY A 170 18.24 -35.18 17.91
CA GLY A 170 19.61 -35.69 17.90
C GLY A 170 20.00 -36.34 19.23
N ALA A 171 19.69 -35.66 20.35
CA ALA A 171 19.92 -36.20 21.70
C ALA A 171 19.08 -37.46 21.96
N ASP A 172 17.81 -37.45 21.53
CA ASP A 172 16.91 -38.59 21.63
C ASP A 172 17.41 -39.80 20.83
N ALA A 173 17.83 -39.57 19.59
CA ALA A 173 18.36 -40.60 18.71
C ALA A 173 19.63 -41.25 19.29
N LEU A 174 20.53 -40.43 19.85
CA LEU A 174 21.73 -40.92 20.53
C LEU A 174 21.37 -41.78 21.75
N ALA A 175 20.39 -41.35 22.56
CA ALA A 175 19.96 -42.10 23.73
C ALA A 175 19.35 -43.46 23.35
N VAL A 176 18.57 -43.52 22.25
CA VAL A 176 18.06 -44.79 21.71
C VAL A 176 19.22 -45.66 21.22
N ALA A 177 20.16 -45.10 20.46
CA ALA A 177 21.31 -45.86 19.98
C ALA A 177 22.17 -46.43 21.12
N GLN A 178 22.37 -45.68 22.21
CA GLN A 178 23.09 -46.16 23.39
C GLN A 178 22.40 -47.35 24.06
N GLU A 179 21.07 -47.34 24.16
CA GLU A 179 20.30 -48.48 24.70
C GLU A 179 20.50 -49.73 23.83
N PHE A 180 20.37 -49.58 22.51
CA PHE A 180 20.57 -50.67 21.55
C PHE A 180 22.03 -51.15 21.52
N ASN A 181 23.00 -50.25 21.67
CA ASN A 181 24.40 -50.61 21.75
C ASN A 181 24.71 -51.43 23.02
N ARG A 182 24.03 -51.14 24.15
CA ARG A 182 24.20 -51.87 25.41
C ARG A 182 23.63 -53.29 25.36
N GLU A 183 22.47 -53.48 24.74
CA GLU A 183 21.76 -54.77 24.70
C GLU A 183 22.02 -55.62 23.43
N GLY A 184 22.78 -55.07 22.47
CA GLY A 184 22.70 -55.36 21.03
C GLY A 184 22.79 -56.82 20.59
N VAL A 185 23.72 -57.62 21.13
CA VAL A 185 23.90 -59.01 20.69
C VAL A 185 22.71 -59.89 21.07
N SER A 186 22.06 -59.62 22.21
CA SER A 186 20.90 -60.38 22.68
C SER A 186 19.61 -60.01 21.96
N LEU A 187 19.51 -58.77 21.45
CA LEU A 187 18.35 -58.25 20.75
C LEU A 187 18.31 -58.66 19.28
N ALA A 188 19.47 -58.82 18.63
CA ALA A 188 19.56 -59.30 17.25
C ALA A 188 18.96 -60.71 17.06
N LEU A 189 18.90 -61.51 18.14
CA LEU A 189 18.40 -62.88 18.13
C LEU A 189 16.87 -62.98 18.29
N ASN A 190 16.18 -61.90 18.70
CA ASN A 190 14.73 -61.92 18.95
C ASN A 190 14.04 -60.65 18.38
N PRO A 191 13.47 -60.74 17.16
CA PRO A 191 12.79 -59.62 16.50
C PRO A 191 11.59 -59.05 17.27
N GLU A 192 10.85 -59.86 18.02
CA GLU A 192 9.71 -59.36 18.82
C GLU A 192 10.20 -58.48 19.96
N ARG A 193 11.22 -58.93 20.69
CA ARG A 193 11.83 -58.16 21.76
C ARG A 193 12.47 -56.86 21.22
N PHE A 194 13.08 -56.93 20.04
CA PHE A 194 13.63 -55.77 19.36
C PHE A 194 12.56 -54.69 19.10
N ASN A 195 11.43 -55.07 18.49
CA ASN A 195 10.34 -54.14 18.20
C ASN A 195 9.69 -53.58 19.47
N GLN A 196 9.54 -54.38 20.53
CA GLN A 196 9.00 -53.92 21.81
C GLN A 196 9.89 -52.86 22.46
N ILE A 197 11.21 -53.07 22.48
CA ILE A 197 12.15 -52.10 23.04
C ILE A 197 12.18 -50.85 22.17
N LEU A 198 12.22 -50.99 20.84
CA LEU A 198 12.19 -49.85 19.93
C LEU A 198 10.92 -49.02 20.12
N ALA A 199 9.77 -49.67 20.27
CA ALA A 199 8.48 -49.01 20.51
C ALA A 199 8.43 -48.30 21.87
N ASN A 200 8.98 -48.90 22.92
CA ASN A 200 9.05 -48.28 24.24
C ASN A 200 9.98 -47.06 24.22
N GLN A 201 11.17 -47.20 23.63
CA GLN A 201 12.14 -46.09 23.50
C GLN A 201 11.59 -44.95 22.63
N ALA A 202 10.85 -45.27 21.56
CA ALA A 202 10.18 -44.29 20.71
C ALA A 202 9.03 -43.58 21.44
N GLY A 203 8.19 -44.33 22.15
CA GLY A 203 7.06 -43.79 22.92
C GLY A 203 7.50 -42.85 24.05
N LEU A 204 8.54 -43.22 24.81
CA LEU A 204 9.09 -42.40 25.90
C LEU A 204 9.62 -41.03 25.44
N ARG A 205 10.03 -40.93 24.18
CA ARG A 205 10.63 -39.71 23.59
C ARG A 205 9.73 -39.04 22.55
N ALA A 206 8.46 -39.45 22.46
CA ALA A 206 7.51 -38.97 21.46
C ALA A 206 8.07 -39.00 20.02
N LEU A 207 8.84 -40.05 19.70
CA LEU A 207 9.31 -40.31 18.34
C LEU A 207 8.17 -40.98 17.57
N THR A 208 7.72 -40.31 16.52
CA THR A 208 6.60 -40.75 15.69
C THR A 208 7.04 -41.81 14.69
N GLU A 209 8.32 -41.86 14.36
CA GLU A 209 8.94 -42.86 13.48
C GLU A 209 10.22 -43.37 14.14
N ALA A 210 10.43 -44.69 14.14
CA ALA A 210 11.71 -45.28 14.51
C ALA A 210 11.93 -46.57 13.71
N VAL A 211 13.05 -46.66 13.02
CA VAL A 211 13.41 -47.79 12.16
C VAL A 211 14.89 -48.09 12.35
N VAL A 212 15.22 -49.37 12.49
CA VAL A 212 16.61 -49.83 12.47
C VAL A 212 16.82 -50.71 11.26
N PHE A 213 17.81 -50.39 10.43
CA PHE A 213 18.06 -51.07 9.16
C PHE A 213 19.56 -51.21 8.87
N ASP A 214 19.95 -52.14 8.00
CA ASP A 214 21.33 -52.31 7.58
C ASP A 214 21.71 -51.45 6.36
N SER A 215 22.99 -51.43 6.00
CA SER A 215 23.47 -50.74 4.79
C SER A 215 22.85 -51.23 3.47
N ALA A 216 22.22 -52.40 3.45
CA ALA A 216 21.51 -52.94 2.30
C ALA A 216 20.01 -52.59 2.31
N GLY A 217 19.55 -51.78 3.29
CA GLY A 217 18.15 -51.38 3.45
C GLY A 217 17.28 -52.43 4.13
N ARG A 218 17.83 -53.54 4.62
CA ARG A 218 17.06 -54.57 5.33
C ARG A 218 16.72 -54.08 6.72
N VAL A 219 15.45 -54.10 7.06
CA VAL A 219 14.95 -53.59 8.34
C VAL A 219 15.00 -54.66 9.42
N PHE A 220 15.67 -54.37 10.54
CA PHE A 220 15.71 -55.19 11.74
C PHE A 220 14.49 -54.99 12.63
N GLY A 221 14.00 -53.75 12.71
CA GLY A 221 12.80 -53.43 13.48
C GLY A 221 12.23 -52.05 13.20
N ARG A 222 10.96 -51.88 13.56
CA ARG A 222 10.15 -50.67 13.30
C ARG A 222 9.27 -50.35 14.50
N ALA A 223 8.98 -49.07 14.70
CA ALA A 223 8.01 -48.58 15.68
C ALA A 223 7.32 -47.28 15.26
N GLY A 224 6.17 -47.00 15.88
CA GLY A 224 5.36 -45.81 15.60
C GLY A 224 4.65 -45.88 14.23
N PHE A 225 4.53 -44.75 13.54
CA PHE A 225 3.92 -44.66 12.21
C PHE A 225 4.68 -45.43 11.13
N SER A 226 5.95 -45.78 11.37
CA SER A 226 6.74 -46.62 10.46
C SER A 226 6.23 -48.07 10.33
N LEU A 227 5.31 -48.51 11.22
CA LEU A 227 4.59 -49.77 11.06
C LEU A 227 3.49 -49.70 10.00
N LEU A 228 2.95 -48.50 9.75
CA LEU A 228 1.76 -48.26 8.93
C LEU A 228 2.12 -47.81 7.50
N LEU A 229 3.29 -47.21 7.32
CA LEU A 229 3.80 -46.76 6.02
C LEU A 229 4.91 -47.69 5.55
N GLU A 230 4.97 -47.91 4.23
CA GLU A 230 6.12 -48.58 3.61
C GLU A 230 7.36 -47.70 3.87
N PHE A 231 8.35 -48.25 4.57
CA PHE A 231 9.60 -47.53 4.84
C PHE A 231 10.34 -47.35 3.52
N ASP A 232 10.11 -46.20 2.89
CA ASP A 232 10.89 -45.69 1.75
C ASP A 232 11.79 -44.55 2.25
N PRO A 233 12.97 -44.87 2.79
CA PRO A 233 13.92 -43.87 3.19
C PRO A 233 14.47 -43.19 1.93
N GLN A 234 13.85 -42.08 1.51
CA GLN A 234 14.54 -41.08 0.71
C GLN A 234 15.61 -40.40 1.59
N ILE A 235 16.60 -41.19 2.03
CA ILE A 235 17.77 -40.73 2.78
C ILE A 235 18.81 -40.35 1.73
N PRO A 236 19.24 -39.08 1.67
CA PRO A 236 20.28 -38.67 0.75
C PRO A 236 21.61 -39.40 1.00
N ASP A 237 22.37 -39.69 -0.06
CA ASP A 237 23.66 -40.39 0.04
C ASP A 237 24.65 -39.69 0.99
N TRP A 238 24.65 -38.35 0.99
CA TRP A 238 25.51 -37.55 1.88
C TRP A 238 25.21 -37.81 3.36
N ALA A 239 23.95 -38.07 3.71
CA ALA A 239 23.54 -38.33 5.08
C ALA A 239 23.97 -39.73 5.51
N MET A 240 23.86 -40.71 4.61
CA MET A 240 24.34 -42.06 4.85
C MET A 240 25.86 -42.09 5.07
N GLN A 241 26.62 -41.37 4.25
CA GLN A 241 28.09 -41.29 4.37
C GLN A 241 28.53 -40.67 5.71
N ARG A 242 27.88 -39.59 6.15
CA ARG A 242 28.19 -38.97 7.45
C ARG A 242 27.81 -39.87 8.63
N ALA A 243 26.63 -40.50 8.56
CA ALA A 243 26.21 -41.46 9.57
C ALA A 243 27.17 -42.66 9.64
N GLN A 244 27.67 -43.15 8.49
CA GLN A 244 28.73 -44.16 8.42
C GLN A 244 30.04 -43.70 9.08
N GLY A 245 30.35 -42.40 9.03
CA GLY A 245 31.46 -41.79 9.77
C GLY A 245 31.28 -41.74 11.29
N GLY A 246 30.08 -42.08 11.80
CA GLY A 246 29.74 -42.00 13.22
C GLY A 246 29.12 -40.66 13.63
N GLU A 247 28.78 -39.79 12.69
CA GLU A 247 28.11 -38.52 12.97
C GLU A 247 26.60 -38.72 13.16
N ILE A 248 25.99 -37.86 13.99
CA ILE A 248 24.53 -37.76 14.09
C ILE A 248 24.07 -36.81 12.98
N VAL A 249 23.29 -37.31 12.04
CA VAL A 249 22.81 -36.51 10.90
C VAL A 249 21.35 -36.13 11.11
N ILE A 250 21.09 -34.84 11.20
CA ILE A 250 19.72 -34.31 11.25
C ILE A 250 19.24 -34.04 9.81
N LEU A 251 18.09 -34.61 9.48
CA LEU A 251 17.42 -34.50 8.21
C LEU A 251 16.15 -33.68 8.41
N THR A 252 16.02 -32.58 7.67
CA THR A 252 14.76 -31.85 7.53
C THR A 252 14.13 -32.33 6.24
N ALA A 253 12.88 -32.82 6.27
CA ALA A 253 12.19 -33.22 5.04
C ALA A 253 11.95 -32.00 4.15
N ASP A 254 11.83 -32.21 2.82
CA ASP A 254 11.49 -31.13 1.88
C ASP A 254 10.14 -30.45 2.21
N THR A 255 9.28 -31.15 2.94
CA THR A 255 7.97 -30.68 3.41
C THR A 255 7.98 -30.01 4.78
N ASP A 256 9.15 -29.94 5.45
CA ASP A 256 9.39 -29.44 6.83
C ASP A 256 8.40 -29.96 7.89
N ASP A 257 7.61 -30.99 7.57
CA ASP A 257 6.53 -31.52 8.40
C ASP A 257 7.02 -32.47 9.50
N ARG A 258 8.31 -32.76 9.49
CA ARG A 258 8.99 -33.65 10.42
C ARG A 258 10.48 -33.37 10.44
N VAL A 259 11.06 -33.54 11.63
CA VAL A 259 12.51 -33.64 11.80
C VAL A 259 12.88 -35.10 11.92
N ARG A 260 13.98 -35.49 11.28
CA ARG A 260 14.51 -36.85 11.30
C ARG A 260 15.97 -36.83 11.77
N ALA A 261 16.40 -37.90 12.41
CA ALA A 261 17.79 -38.11 12.78
C ALA A 261 18.24 -39.50 12.31
N LEU A 262 19.45 -39.56 11.76
CA LEU A 262 20.11 -40.77 11.30
C LEU A 262 21.46 -40.91 12.01
N LEU A 263 21.71 -42.07 12.58
CA LEU A 263 23.00 -42.43 13.16
C LEU A 263 23.29 -43.92 13.02
N ARG A 264 24.57 -44.29 13.07
CA ARG A 264 25.01 -45.68 13.04
C ARG A 264 24.90 -46.30 14.45
N LEU A 265 24.54 -47.57 14.50
CA LEU A 265 24.63 -48.41 15.69
C LEU A 265 25.95 -49.17 15.66
N ASP A 266 26.73 -49.13 16.75
CA ASP A 266 28.07 -49.72 16.80
C ASP A 266 28.02 -51.21 17.17
N SER A 267 27.04 -51.64 17.97
CA SER A 267 26.91 -53.04 18.39
C SER A 267 26.29 -53.96 17.34
N PHE A 268 25.84 -53.39 16.22
CA PHE A 268 25.22 -54.11 15.11
C PHE A 268 26.07 -53.88 13.86
N ASN A 269 26.50 -54.95 13.21
CA ASN A 269 27.38 -54.82 12.04
C ASN A 269 26.67 -54.05 10.91
N ASN A 270 27.11 -52.80 10.70
CA ASN A 270 26.61 -51.90 9.65
C ASN A 270 25.11 -51.59 9.72
N ALA A 271 24.58 -51.36 10.93
CA ALA A 271 23.19 -50.95 11.13
C ALA A 271 23.06 -49.45 11.44
N PHE A 272 21.91 -48.88 11.07
CA PHE A 272 21.56 -47.49 11.23
C PHE A 272 20.24 -47.38 11.95
N LEU A 273 20.17 -46.44 12.89
CA LEU A 273 18.95 -46.00 13.54
C LEU A 273 18.46 -44.75 12.83
N TYR A 274 17.21 -44.79 12.39
CA TYR A 274 16.49 -43.68 11.81
C TYR A 274 15.26 -43.38 12.64
N VAL A 275 15.20 -42.18 13.19
CA VAL A 275 14.09 -41.73 14.01
C VAL A 275 13.51 -40.44 13.45
N GLY A 276 12.22 -40.24 13.64
CA GLY A 276 11.50 -39.07 13.17
C GLY A 276 10.51 -38.57 14.21
N ARG A 277 10.32 -37.25 14.25
CA ARG A 277 9.30 -36.57 15.02
C ARG A 277 8.50 -35.66 14.09
N LEU A 278 7.19 -35.86 14.02
CA LEU A 278 6.27 -34.95 13.36
C LEU A 278 6.26 -33.60 14.08
N ILE A 279 6.25 -32.53 13.30
CA ILE A 279 6.02 -31.18 13.81
C ILE A 279 4.52 -30.89 13.65
N ASP A 280 3.91 -30.20 14.63
CA ASP A 280 2.51 -29.80 14.52
C ASP A 280 2.33 -28.87 13.29
N PRO A 281 1.44 -29.19 12.34
CA PRO A 281 1.21 -28.38 11.14
C PRO A 281 0.75 -26.95 11.46
N ARG A 282 0.20 -26.71 12.65
CA ARG A 282 -0.11 -25.36 13.12
C ARG A 282 1.15 -24.53 13.29
N VAL A 283 2.21 -25.11 13.86
CA VAL A 283 3.50 -24.44 14.07
C VAL A 283 4.15 -24.10 12.73
N LEU A 284 4.16 -25.04 11.78
CA LEU A 284 4.70 -24.81 10.44
C LEU A 284 3.95 -23.71 9.70
N GLY A 285 2.62 -23.75 9.77
CA GLY A 285 1.79 -22.67 9.23
C GLY A 285 2.06 -21.32 9.90
N HIS A 286 2.48 -21.28 11.17
CA HIS A 286 2.91 -20.06 11.83
C HIS A 286 4.30 -19.59 11.37
N ILE A 287 5.26 -20.50 11.15
CA ILE A 287 6.58 -20.18 10.59
C ILE A 287 6.41 -19.52 9.21
N ASP A 288 5.67 -20.14 8.31
CA ASP A 288 5.43 -19.60 6.96
C ASP A 288 4.73 -18.25 6.98
N LYS A 289 3.70 -18.10 7.83
CA LYS A 289 2.99 -16.82 7.97
C LYS A 289 3.90 -15.73 8.49
N THR A 290 4.78 -16.05 9.43
CA THR A 290 5.66 -15.06 10.04
C THR A 290 6.80 -14.69 9.11
N ALA A 291 7.36 -15.66 8.37
CA ALA A 291 8.33 -15.41 7.30
C ALA A 291 7.75 -14.48 6.23
N ASN A 292 6.55 -14.80 5.73
CA ASN A 292 5.85 -13.95 4.76
C ASN A 292 5.54 -12.56 5.32
N ALA A 293 5.21 -12.45 6.61
CA ALA A 293 4.96 -11.16 7.26
C ALA A 293 6.23 -10.30 7.35
N VAL A 294 7.39 -10.90 7.65
CA VAL A 294 8.70 -10.22 7.62
C VAL A 294 8.98 -9.69 6.21
N THR A 295 8.92 -10.55 5.20
CA THR A 295 9.19 -10.16 3.81
C THR A 295 8.25 -9.04 3.33
N LEU A 296 6.95 -9.17 3.60
CA LEU A 296 5.96 -8.15 3.24
C LEU A 296 6.23 -6.83 3.96
N TYR A 297 6.63 -6.88 5.23
CA TYR A 297 6.99 -5.69 5.98
C TYR A 297 8.21 -4.99 5.37
N GLU A 298 9.28 -5.72 5.08
CA GLU A 298 10.50 -5.20 4.47
C GLU A 298 10.22 -4.57 3.08
N GLU A 299 9.39 -5.21 2.26
CA GLU A 299 8.97 -4.67 0.96
C GLU A 299 8.21 -3.34 1.08
N LEU A 300 7.31 -3.23 2.06
CA LEU A 300 6.52 -2.02 2.30
C LEU A 300 7.36 -0.92 2.96
N GLU A 301 8.26 -1.28 3.87
CA GLU A 301 9.20 -0.35 4.50
C GLU A 301 10.16 0.24 3.46
N GLY A 302 10.66 -0.56 2.51
CA GLY A 302 11.47 -0.08 1.40
C GLY A 302 10.75 0.95 0.52
N LYS A 303 9.41 0.88 0.43
CA LYS A 303 8.55 1.81 -0.30
C LYS A 303 8.02 2.96 0.55
N ARG A 304 8.42 3.07 1.82
CA ARG A 304 7.90 4.07 2.76
C ARG A 304 8.04 5.51 2.26
N SER A 305 9.20 5.85 1.68
CA SER A 305 9.45 7.22 1.19
C SER A 305 8.53 7.55 0.01
N ASP A 306 8.37 6.62 -0.93
CA ASP A 306 7.48 6.76 -2.08
C ASP A 306 6.01 6.88 -1.65
N LEU A 307 5.58 6.08 -0.68
CA LEU A 307 4.24 6.18 -0.09
C LEU A 307 4.05 7.54 0.58
N GLN A 308 5.01 7.99 1.39
CA GLN A 308 4.94 9.28 2.07
C GLN A 308 4.85 10.44 1.05
N LEU A 309 5.67 10.42 0.00
CA LEU A 309 5.67 11.44 -1.04
C LEU A 309 4.37 11.44 -1.84
N THR A 310 3.91 10.25 -2.26
CA THR A 310 2.68 10.09 -3.05
C THR A 310 1.47 10.60 -2.29
N PHE A 311 1.29 10.18 -1.04
CA PHE A 311 0.18 10.63 -0.21
C PHE A 311 0.29 12.11 0.16
N ALA A 312 1.49 12.63 0.44
CA ALA A 312 1.69 14.06 0.67
C ALA A 312 1.26 14.88 -0.56
N LEU A 313 1.64 14.45 -1.77
CA LEU A 313 1.23 15.10 -3.01
C LEU A 313 -0.30 15.09 -3.17
N ILE A 314 -0.96 13.94 -2.94
CA ILE A 314 -2.43 13.83 -2.97
C ILE A 314 -3.06 14.82 -1.99
N PHE A 315 -2.60 14.86 -0.73
CA PHE A 315 -3.12 15.80 0.26
C PHE A 315 -2.93 17.26 -0.16
N VAL A 316 -1.79 17.61 -0.75
CA VAL A 316 -1.55 18.96 -1.27
C VAL A 316 -2.52 19.29 -2.40
N VAL A 317 -2.71 18.39 -3.37
CA VAL A 317 -3.65 18.61 -4.48
C VAL A 317 -5.08 18.79 -3.98
N VAL A 318 -5.54 17.89 -3.11
CA VAL A 318 -6.90 17.97 -2.53
C VAL A 318 -7.05 19.24 -1.68
N ALA A 319 -6.05 19.59 -0.87
CA ALA A 319 -6.07 20.82 -0.08
C ALA A 319 -6.15 22.06 -0.97
N LEU A 320 -5.39 22.11 -2.07
CA LEU A 320 -5.46 23.19 -3.05
C LEU A 320 -6.83 23.27 -3.73
N MET A 321 -7.41 22.14 -4.12
CA MET A 321 -8.76 22.10 -4.68
C MET A 321 -9.80 22.67 -3.70
N LEU A 322 -9.77 22.21 -2.44
CA LEU A 322 -10.67 22.69 -1.40
C LEU A 322 -10.45 24.18 -1.10
N LEU A 323 -9.20 24.64 -1.09
CA LEU A 323 -8.86 26.04 -0.86
C LEU A 323 -9.37 26.93 -1.99
N LEU A 324 -9.17 26.53 -3.25
CA LEU A 324 -9.71 27.26 -4.40
C LEU A 324 -11.24 27.28 -4.39
N ALA A 325 -11.88 26.16 -4.03
CA ALA A 325 -13.33 26.08 -3.87
C ALA A 325 -13.84 27.01 -2.76
N ALA A 326 -13.18 27.01 -1.59
CA ALA A 326 -13.50 27.86 -0.45
C ALA A 326 -13.36 29.35 -0.80
N ILE A 327 -12.27 29.74 -1.46
CA ILE A 327 -12.05 31.11 -1.96
C ILE A 327 -13.17 31.48 -2.94
N TRP A 328 -13.49 30.60 -3.88
CA TRP A 328 -14.53 30.87 -4.88
C TRP A 328 -15.90 31.08 -4.23
N VAL A 329 -16.28 30.22 -3.28
CA VAL A 329 -17.55 30.34 -2.52
C VAL A 329 -17.55 31.63 -1.70
N GLY A 330 -16.46 31.94 -0.99
CA GLY A 330 -16.33 33.18 -0.22
C GLY A 330 -16.50 34.44 -1.08
N LEU A 331 -15.85 34.47 -2.26
CA LEU A 331 -16.01 35.56 -3.23
C LEU A 331 -17.43 35.62 -3.80
N ALA A 332 -18.04 34.47 -4.10
CA ALA A 332 -19.41 34.42 -4.63
C ALA A 332 -20.42 34.98 -3.62
N PHE A 333 -20.29 34.57 -2.35
CA PHE A 333 -21.14 35.03 -1.25
C PHE A 333 -20.98 36.54 -1.01
N ALA A 334 -19.73 37.03 -0.97
CA ALA A 334 -19.44 38.45 -0.83
C ALA A 334 -20.06 39.28 -1.96
N ASN A 335 -19.99 38.82 -3.21
CA ASN A 335 -20.61 39.48 -4.36
C ASN A 335 -22.15 39.49 -4.30
N GLN A 336 -22.76 38.45 -3.75
CA GLN A 336 -24.22 38.32 -3.65
C GLN A 336 -24.82 39.24 -2.58
N LEU A 337 -24.17 39.38 -1.43
CA LEU A 337 -24.61 40.27 -0.35
C LEU A 337 -24.42 41.76 -0.66
N SER A 338 -23.37 42.09 -1.42
CA SER A 338 -22.92 43.47 -1.60
C SER A 338 -23.57 44.18 -2.79
N ARG A 339 -23.97 43.44 -3.84
CA ARG A 339 -24.72 44.00 -4.99
C ARG A 339 -26.04 44.69 -4.62
N PRO A 340 -26.91 44.14 -3.75
CA PRO A 340 -28.15 44.80 -3.32
C PRO A 340 -27.89 46.08 -2.52
N ILE A 341 -26.92 46.06 -1.60
CA ILE A 341 -26.57 47.21 -0.76
C ILE A 341 -26.08 48.38 -1.63
N GLY A 342 -25.23 48.10 -2.62
CA GLY A 342 -24.78 49.12 -3.57
C GLY A 342 -25.92 49.77 -4.36
N ARG A 343 -26.97 49.00 -4.72
CA ARG A 343 -28.15 49.54 -5.42
C ARG A 343 -29.01 50.42 -4.52
N VAL A 344 -29.16 50.08 -3.24
CA VAL A 344 -29.93 50.89 -2.27
C VAL A 344 -29.21 52.21 -1.97
N ILE A 345 -27.89 52.19 -1.79
CA ILE A 345 -27.09 53.42 -1.58
C ILE A 345 -27.19 54.33 -2.82
N ALA A 346 -27.08 53.77 -4.03
CA ALA A 346 -27.19 54.53 -5.27
C ALA A 346 -28.61 55.06 -5.56
N ALA A 347 -29.65 54.40 -5.02
CA ALA A 347 -31.02 54.89 -5.09
C ALA A 347 -31.26 56.01 -4.06
N ALA A 348 -30.77 55.86 -2.83
CA ALA A 348 -30.85 56.88 -1.79
C ALA A 348 -30.11 58.18 -2.19
N GLN A 349 -28.93 58.08 -2.80
CA GLN A 349 -28.22 59.24 -3.36
C GLN A 349 -29.00 59.94 -4.48
N ARG A 350 -29.74 59.18 -5.30
CA ARG A 350 -30.58 59.75 -6.36
C ARG A 350 -31.81 60.47 -5.84
N VAL A 351 -32.40 60.01 -4.74
CA VAL A 351 -33.55 60.66 -4.09
C VAL A 351 -33.10 61.88 -3.28
N GLY A 352 -31.93 61.82 -2.62
CA GLY A 352 -31.40 62.96 -1.86
C GLY A 352 -30.77 64.07 -2.70
N ALA A 353 -30.54 63.82 -4.00
CA ALA A 353 -30.06 64.83 -4.95
C ALA A 353 -31.19 65.45 -5.80
N GLY A 354 -32.44 65.03 -5.58
CA GLY A 354 -33.63 65.49 -6.29
C GLY A 354 -34.50 66.40 -5.46
#